data_AF-A0A410JQK6-F1
#
_entry.id   AF-A0A410JQK6-F1
#
_cell.length_a   1.000
_cell.length_b   1.000
_cell.length_c   1.000
_cell.angle_alpha   90.00
_cell.angle_beta   90.00
_cell.angle_gamma   90.00
#
_symmetry.space_group_name_H-M   'P 1'
#
loop_
_entity.id
_entity.type
_entity.pdbx_description
1 polymer ?
#
loop_
_entity_poly.entity_id
_entity_poly.type
_entity_poly.pdbx_seq_one_letter_code
_entity_poly.pdbx_strand_id
1 'polypeptide(L)'
;MVILNNNRELQSFIEKKDFYIDFLIEKLNKFNIKGNSIDDFENRIDEIENFYHNYYSNFNEEERKLLQLSFWAFFSTILINKLGGKLQIAPKSDYCAGTPQLVDFGNRYNKNGKRQWIGIGFDSWFNGVVQDKLLGSLDGTVKHVIDYYK
;
A
#
# COMPACT_ATOMS: atom_id res chain seq x y z
N MET A 1 10.98 -5.65 -9.41
CA MET A 1 10.44 -4.60 -8.53
C MET A 1 9.92 -3.48 -9.40
N VAL A 2 8.66 -3.09 -9.24
CA VAL A 2 8.10 -1.93 -9.95
C VAL A 2 8.72 -0.65 -9.39
N ILE A 3 9.07 0.29 -10.24
CA ILE A 3 9.50 1.65 -9.87
C ILE A 3 8.80 2.66 -10.76
N LEU A 4 8.52 3.84 -10.19
CA LEU A 4 8.02 5.03 -10.85
C LEU A 4 9.19 5.99 -11.05
N ASN A 5 9.56 6.22 -12.31
CA ASN A 5 10.78 6.96 -12.65
C ASN A 5 10.60 8.47 -12.58
N ASN A 6 9.36 8.95 -12.65
CA ASN A 6 9.04 10.37 -12.78
C ASN A 6 7.61 10.69 -12.34
N ASN A 7 7.33 11.97 -12.12
CA ASN A 7 6.01 12.42 -11.68
C ASN A 7 4.88 12.05 -12.65
N ARG A 8 5.14 11.87 -13.95
CA ARG A 8 4.11 11.44 -14.92
C ARG A 8 3.67 10.01 -14.66
N GLU A 9 4.59 9.11 -14.34
CA GLU A 9 4.27 7.74 -13.93
C GLU A 9 3.51 7.71 -12.61
N LEU A 10 3.87 8.57 -11.64
CA LEU A 10 3.09 8.73 -10.41
C LEU A 10 1.67 9.23 -10.68
N GLN A 11 1.49 10.24 -11.53
CA GLN A 11 0.14 10.71 -11.88
C GLN A 11 -0.66 9.63 -12.60
N SER A 12 -0.04 8.90 -13.53
CA SER A 12 -0.72 7.77 -14.19
C SER A 12 -1.10 6.66 -13.20
N PHE A 13 -0.29 6.41 -12.17
CA PHE A 13 -0.63 5.50 -11.09
C PHE A 13 -1.85 5.99 -10.30
N ILE A 14 -1.87 7.27 -9.91
CA ILE A 14 -2.97 7.89 -9.16
C ILE A 14 -4.28 7.88 -9.97
N GLU A 15 -4.22 8.24 -11.25
CA GLU A 15 -5.38 8.24 -12.16
C GLU A 15 -5.97 6.84 -12.37
N LYS A 16 -5.14 5.81 -12.29
CA LYS A 16 -5.54 4.40 -12.47
C LYS A 16 -5.77 3.66 -11.16
N LYS A 17 -5.85 4.36 -10.02
CA LYS A 17 -5.99 3.72 -8.71
C LYS A 17 -7.18 2.74 -8.65
N ASP A 18 -8.32 3.14 -9.21
CA ASP A 18 -9.56 2.36 -9.14
C ASP A 18 -9.42 1.08 -9.98
N PHE A 19 -8.80 1.18 -11.16
CA PHE A 19 -8.46 0.01 -11.98
C PHE A 19 -7.59 -1.00 -11.22
N TYR A 20 -6.57 -0.55 -10.47
CA TYR A 20 -5.73 -1.46 -9.71
C TYR A 20 -6.47 -2.10 -8.53
N ILE A 21 -7.34 -1.34 -7.85
CA ILE A 21 -8.18 -1.87 -6.77
C ILE A 21 -9.14 -2.93 -7.32
N ASP A 22 -9.83 -2.64 -8.42
CA ASP A 22 -10.74 -3.59 -9.09
C ASP A 22 -10.00 -4.87 -9.52
N PHE A 23 -8.79 -4.72 -10.05
CA PHE A 23 -7.93 -5.84 -10.40
C PHE A 23 -7.59 -6.71 -9.18
N LEU A 24 -7.23 -6.11 -8.04
CA LEU A 24 -6.99 -6.87 -6.81
C LEU A 24 -8.25 -7.61 -6.36
N ILE A 25 -9.40 -6.94 -6.36
CA ILE A 25 -10.68 -7.56 -5.96
C ILE A 25 -11.03 -8.74 -6.88
N GLU A 26 -10.84 -8.60 -8.19
CA GLU A 26 -11.03 -9.69 -9.15
C GLU A 26 -10.11 -10.89 -8.82
N LYS A 27 -8.84 -10.62 -8.47
CA LYS A 27 -7.89 -11.66 -8.07
C LYS A 27 -8.29 -12.31 -6.74
N LEU A 28 -8.64 -11.55 -5.72
CA LEU A 28 -9.12 -12.08 -4.44
C LEU A 28 -10.34 -13.00 -4.63
N ASN A 29 -11.32 -12.56 -5.44
CA ASN A 29 -12.52 -13.33 -5.75
C ASN A 29 -12.20 -14.66 -6.44
N LYS A 30 -11.22 -14.70 -7.36
CA LYS A 30 -10.74 -15.93 -8.01
C LYS A 30 -10.13 -16.94 -7.03
N PHE A 31 -9.67 -16.47 -5.87
CA PHE A 31 -9.14 -17.30 -4.78
C PHE A 31 -10.15 -17.47 -3.63
N ASN A 32 -11.45 -17.31 -3.92
CA ASN A 32 -12.58 -17.46 -2.97
C ASN A 32 -12.60 -16.44 -1.82
N ILE A 33 -11.84 -15.35 -1.91
CA ILE A 33 -11.84 -14.26 -0.93
C ILE A 33 -12.85 -13.21 -1.42
N LYS A 34 -14.13 -13.40 -1.04
CA LYS A 34 -15.25 -12.66 -1.66
C LYS A 34 -15.34 -11.21 -1.21
N GLY A 35 -15.51 -10.29 -2.15
CA GLY A 35 -15.83 -8.87 -1.89
C GLY A 35 -16.02 -8.10 -3.20
N ASN A 36 -16.61 -6.91 -3.10
CA ASN A 36 -16.96 -6.06 -4.25
C ASN A 36 -16.39 -4.65 -4.17
N SER A 37 -15.90 -4.23 -3.00
CA SER A 37 -15.35 -2.88 -2.80
C SER A 37 -14.17 -2.90 -1.84
N ILE A 38 -13.44 -1.77 -1.77
CA ILE A 38 -12.38 -1.57 -0.79
C ILE A 38 -12.90 -1.72 0.65
N ASP A 39 -14.11 -1.24 0.93
CA ASP A 39 -14.74 -1.27 2.26
C ASP A 39 -14.95 -2.70 2.78
N ASP A 40 -15.28 -3.63 1.87
CA ASP A 40 -15.43 -5.04 2.20
C ASP A 40 -14.12 -5.64 2.73
N PHE A 41 -12.98 -5.09 2.34
CA PHE A 41 -11.65 -5.60 2.68
C PHE A 41 -10.91 -4.75 3.72
N GLU A 42 -11.38 -3.55 4.07
CA GLU A 42 -10.77 -2.72 5.13
C GLU A 42 -10.69 -3.47 6.48
N ASN A 43 -11.67 -4.34 6.76
CA ASN A 43 -11.70 -5.16 7.99
C ASN A 43 -11.17 -6.59 7.79
N ARG A 44 -10.64 -6.92 6.60
CA ARG A 44 -10.13 -8.25 6.22
C ARG A 44 -8.75 -8.15 5.56
N ILE A 45 -7.91 -7.25 6.10
CA ILE A 45 -6.56 -7.02 5.61
C ILE A 45 -5.69 -8.28 5.76
N ASP A 46 -5.98 -9.11 6.76
CA ASP A 46 -5.36 -10.43 6.95
C ASP A 46 -5.62 -11.39 5.77
N GLU A 47 -6.81 -11.36 5.16
CA GLU A 47 -7.10 -12.13 3.96
C GLU A 47 -6.25 -11.65 2.76
N ILE A 48 -6.03 -10.33 2.64
CA ILE A 48 -5.17 -9.74 1.62
C ILE A 48 -3.71 -10.12 1.86
N GLU A 49 -3.23 -9.99 3.10
CA GLU A 49 -1.88 -10.38 3.50
C GLU A 49 -1.62 -11.85 3.16
N ASN A 50 -2.54 -12.74 3.56
CA ASN A 50 -2.46 -14.17 3.24
C ASN A 50 -2.50 -14.43 1.74
N PHE A 51 -3.29 -13.68 0.96
CA PHE A 51 -3.32 -13.80 -0.49
C PHE A 51 -1.94 -13.50 -1.11
N TYR A 52 -1.34 -12.37 -0.76
CA TYR A 52 -0.02 -12.00 -1.28
C TYR A 52 1.07 -12.95 -0.82
N HIS A 53 1.04 -13.36 0.45
CA HIS A 53 2.02 -14.30 1.00
C HIS A 53 1.98 -15.66 0.27
N ASN A 54 0.80 -16.23 0.07
CA ASN A 54 0.66 -17.60 -0.45
C ASN A 54 0.65 -17.70 -1.98
N TYR A 55 0.20 -16.66 -2.70
CA TYR A 55 -0.08 -16.78 -4.13
C TYR A 55 0.77 -15.86 -5.01
N TYR A 56 1.39 -14.80 -4.47
CA TYR A 56 2.10 -13.82 -5.31
C TYR A 56 3.19 -14.45 -6.20
N SER A 57 3.94 -15.42 -5.67
CA SER A 57 4.99 -16.14 -6.40
C SER A 57 4.47 -17.06 -7.51
N ASN A 58 3.16 -17.31 -7.60
CA ASN A 58 2.60 -18.22 -8.60
C ASN A 58 2.18 -17.48 -9.89
N PHE A 59 2.08 -16.16 -9.84
CA PHE A 59 1.72 -15.33 -10.98
C PHE A 59 2.93 -15.08 -11.90
N ASN A 60 2.66 -14.77 -13.18
CA ASN A 60 3.68 -14.36 -14.13
C ASN A 60 4.19 -12.94 -13.85
N GLU A 61 5.23 -12.49 -14.56
CA GLU A 61 5.85 -11.19 -14.32
C GLU A 61 4.90 -10.00 -14.51
N GLU A 62 4.05 -10.01 -15.54
CA GLU A 62 3.10 -8.93 -15.82
C GLU A 62 2.03 -8.84 -14.73
N GLU A 63 1.49 -9.99 -14.33
CA GLU A 63 0.51 -10.08 -13.26
C GLU A 63 1.10 -9.67 -11.92
N ARG A 64 2.36 -10.03 -11.63
CA ARG A 64 3.05 -9.59 -10.41
C ARG A 64 3.25 -8.08 -10.37
N LYS A 65 3.58 -7.45 -11.50
CA LYS A 65 3.67 -5.98 -11.60
C LYS A 65 2.32 -5.33 -11.29
N LEU A 66 1.24 -5.84 -11.87
CA LEU A 66 -0.11 -5.35 -11.59
C LEU A 66 -0.51 -5.56 -10.13
N LEU A 67 -0.22 -6.72 -9.56
CA LEU A 67 -0.48 -7.01 -8.15
C LEU A 67 0.31 -6.09 -7.21
N GLN A 68 1.57 -5.77 -7.52
CA GLN A 68 2.36 -4.83 -6.72
C GLN A 68 1.76 -3.41 -6.77
N LEU A 69 1.37 -2.93 -7.95
CA LEU A 69 0.66 -1.66 -8.11
C LEU A 69 -0.69 -1.65 -7.36
N SER A 70 -1.41 -2.78 -7.38
CA SER A 70 -2.70 -2.93 -6.70
C SER A 70 -2.57 -2.94 -5.19
N PHE A 71 -1.49 -3.53 -4.66
CA PHE A 71 -1.16 -3.44 -3.24
C PHE A 71 -0.97 -1.97 -2.84
N TRP A 72 -0.14 -1.23 -3.58
CA TRP A 72 0.10 0.17 -3.30
C TRP A 72 -1.19 1.00 -3.40
N ALA A 73 -2.01 0.77 -4.42
CA ALA A 73 -3.27 1.49 -4.63
C ALA A 73 -4.25 1.25 -3.48
N PHE A 74 -4.39 0.00 -3.04
CA PHE A 74 -5.27 -0.39 -1.95
C PHE A 74 -4.89 0.29 -0.64
N PHE A 75 -3.65 0.10 -0.16
CA PHE A 75 -3.23 0.65 1.12
C PHE A 75 -3.07 2.17 1.12
N SER A 76 -2.65 2.76 0.00
CA SER A 76 -2.62 4.22 -0.10
C SER A 76 -4.02 4.82 -0.04
N THR A 77 -5.01 4.17 -0.64
CA THR A 77 -6.41 4.63 -0.59
C THR A 77 -6.96 4.55 0.83
N ILE A 78 -6.74 3.44 1.55
CA ILE A 78 -7.13 3.31 2.96
C ILE A 78 -6.54 4.45 3.79
N LEU A 79 -5.22 4.64 3.73
CA LEU A 79 -4.57 5.66 4.55
C LEU A 79 -4.98 7.08 4.17
N ILE A 80 -5.12 7.40 2.89
CA ILE A 80 -5.57 8.72 2.44
C ILE A 80 -7.01 9.00 2.92
N ASN A 81 -7.90 8.01 2.87
CA ASN A 81 -9.26 8.18 3.35
C ASN A 81 -9.34 8.44 4.86
N LYS A 82 -8.44 7.84 5.65
CA LYS A 82 -8.45 7.98 7.12
C LYS A 82 -7.60 9.15 7.65
N LEU A 83 -6.49 9.48 6.97
CA LEU A 83 -5.47 10.42 7.45
C LEU A 83 -5.24 11.62 6.50
N GLY A 84 -5.83 11.61 5.31
CA GLY A 84 -5.53 12.58 4.26
C GLY A 84 -4.11 12.43 3.69
N GLY A 85 -3.58 13.54 3.19
CA GLY A 85 -2.24 13.60 2.61
C GLY A 85 -2.21 13.37 1.10
N LYS A 86 -0.99 13.16 0.58
CA LYS A 86 -0.73 13.00 -0.85
C LYS A 86 0.37 11.99 -1.10
N LEU A 87 0.35 11.40 -2.29
CA LEU A 87 1.44 10.55 -2.74
C LEU A 87 2.55 11.37 -3.37
N GLN A 88 3.78 10.96 -3.11
CA GLN A 88 4.98 11.38 -3.84
C GLN A 88 5.81 10.15 -4.21
N ILE A 89 6.82 10.35 -5.06
CA ILE A 89 7.84 9.33 -5.29
C ILE A 89 8.83 9.37 -4.13
N ALA A 90 9.08 8.22 -3.51
CA ALA A 90 10.08 8.08 -2.46
C ALA A 90 11.46 8.56 -2.95
N PRO A 91 12.16 9.43 -2.18
CA PRO A 91 13.45 9.95 -2.58
C PRO A 91 14.52 8.85 -2.62
N LYS A 92 15.63 9.11 -3.33
CA LYS A 92 16.75 8.15 -3.47
C LYS A 92 17.40 7.74 -2.13
N SER A 93 17.21 8.53 -1.09
CA SER A 93 17.72 8.26 0.27
C SER A 93 16.90 7.20 1.03
N ASP A 94 15.69 6.87 0.55
CA ASP A 94 14.77 5.97 1.24
C ASP A 94 14.94 4.53 0.75
N TYR A 95 14.69 3.56 1.63
CA TYR A 95 14.73 2.13 1.29
C TYR A 95 13.73 1.72 0.19
N CYS A 96 12.69 2.53 -0.03
CA CYS A 96 11.66 2.32 -1.04
C CYS A 96 11.78 3.30 -2.22
N ALA A 97 12.98 3.83 -2.48
CA ALA A 97 13.25 4.81 -3.52
C ALA A 97 12.58 4.47 -4.86
N GLY A 98 11.94 5.47 -5.47
CA GLY A 98 11.24 5.28 -6.74
C GLY A 98 9.85 4.63 -6.62
N THR A 99 9.32 4.38 -5.42
CA THR A 99 7.95 3.85 -5.25
C THR A 99 7.00 4.89 -4.63
N PRO A 100 5.68 4.71 -4.69
CA PRO A 100 4.73 5.59 -4.02
C PRO A 100 4.98 5.64 -2.51
N GLN A 101 5.02 6.85 -1.98
CA GLN A 101 5.13 7.15 -0.56
C GLN A 101 4.05 8.15 -0.17
N LEU A 102 3.30 7.86 0.89
CA LEU A 102 2.35 8.80 1.47
C LEU A 102 3.09 9.83 2.32
N VAL A 103 2.81 11.10 2.07
CA VAL A 103 3.33 12.25 2.83
C VAL A 103 2.20 13.24 3.11
N ASP A 104 2.45 14.21 3.99
CA ASP A 104 1.45 15.24 4.34
C ASP A 104 0.13 14.70 4.91
N PHE A 105 0.17 13.48 5.45
CA PHE A 105 -0.92 12.83 6.17
C PHE A 105 -0.89 13.18 7.66
N GLY A 106 -2.07 13.13 8.30
CA GLY A 106 -2.26 13.06 9.75
C GLY A 106 -1.57 14.11 10.61
N ASN A 107 -1.56 13.87 11.92
CA ASN A 107 -0.90 14.69 12.92
C ASN A 107 0.57 14.25 13.11
N ARG A 108 1.47 14.70 12.23
CA ARG A 108 2.90 14.32 12.28
C ARG A 108 3.72 15.13 13.28
N TYR A 109 3.27 15.28 14.51
CA TYR A 109 4.02 16.01 15.54
C TYR A 109 4.61 15.04 16.56
N ASN A 110 5.90 15.19 16.86
CA ASN A 110 6.50 14.41 17.93
C ASN A 110 6.04 14.91 19.31
N LYS A 111 6.41 14.18 20.36
CA LYS A 111 6.15 14.54 21.78
C LYS A 111 6.60 15.96 22.19
N ASN A 112 7.48 16.58 21.41
CA ASN A 112 7.99 17.94 21.64
C ASN A 112 7.28 18.99 20.76
N GLY A 113 6.19 18.64 20.08
CA GLY A 113 5.44 19.53 19.19
C GLY A 113 6.19 19.91 17.90
N LYS A 114 7.21 19.15 17.50
CA LYS A 114 7.90 19.38 16.21
C LYS A 114 7.32 18.49 15.13
N ARG A 115 7.03 19.08 13.96
CA ARG A 115 6.61 18.35 12.77
C ARG A 115 7.70 17.37 12.33
N GLN A 116 7.35 16.10 12.21
CA GLN A 116 8.20 15.03 11.70
C GLN A 116 8.01 14.93 10.19
N TRP A 117 9.13 14.95 9.48
CA TRP A 117 9.18 14.65 8.05
C TRP A 117 9.29 13.14 7.87
N ILE A 118 8.15 12.47 7.98
CA ILE A 118 8.02 11.03 7.72
C ILE A 118 7.11 10.79 6.52
N GLY A 119 7.48 9.80 5.71
CA GLY A 119 6.64 9.26 4.66
C GLY A 119 6.45 7.76 4.83
N ILE A 120 5.27 7.26 4.46
CA ILE A 120 4.94 5.83 4.53
C ILE A 120 5.11 5.24 3.14
N GLY A 121 6.14 4.42 2.96
CA GLY A 121 6.38 3.71 1.69
C GLY A 121 5.62 2.40 1.65
N PHE A 122 4.71 2.24 0.70
CA PHE A 122 3.90 1.01 0.61
C PHE A 122 4.71 -0.20 0.13
N ASP A 123 5.83 0.04 -0.55
CA ASP A 123 6.69 -1.04 -1.02
C ASP A 123 7.44 -1.76 0.11
N SER A 124 7.71 -1.08 1.23
CA SER A 124 8.32 -1.76 2.38
C SER A 124 7.34 -2.75 3.02
N TRP A 125 6.05 -2.41 3.06
CA TRP A 125 5.00 -3.30 3.55
C TRP A 125 4.81 -4.48 2.60
N PHE A 126 4.72 -4.19 1.31
CA PHE A 126 4.62 -5.21 0.27
C PHE A 126 5.77 -6.23 0.36
N ASN A 127 7.03 -5.74 0.40
CA ASN A 127 8.20 -6.59 0.56
C ASN A 127 8.22 -7.33 1.90
N GLY A 128 7.73 -6.71 2.97
CA GLY A 128 7.54 -7.38 4.26
C GLY A 128 6.65 -8.61 4.16
N VAL A 129 5.53 -8.51 3.44
CA VAL A 129 4.58 -9.63 3.24
C VAL A 129 5.16 -10.70 2.33
N VAL A 130 5.63 -10.34 1.13
CA VAL A 130 6.04 -11.34 0.12
C VAL A 130 7.40 -11.97 0.40
N GLN A 131 8.20 -11.40 1.29
CA GLN A 131 9.50 -11.95 1.71
C GLN A 131 9.48 -12.53 3.13
N ASP A 132 8.31 -12.59 3.77
CA ASP A 132 8.15 -13.08 5.14
C ASP A 132 9.06 -12.34 6.16
N LYS A 133 9.10 -11.02 6.04
CA LYS A 133 9.92 -10.11 6.87
C LYS A 133 9.10 -9.15 7.71
N LEU A 134 7.77 -9.21 7.63
CA LEU A 134 6.90 -8.35 8.41
C LEU A 134 6.95 -8.79 9.88
N LEU A 135 7.40 -7.91 10.76
CA LEU A 135 7.43 -8.13 12.21
C LEU A 135 6.04 -7.83 12.80
N GLY A 136 5.06 -8.66 12.49
CA GLY A 136 3.65 -8.49 12.87
C GLY A 136 2.69 -8.78 11.71
N SER A 137 1.42 -8.42 11.87
CA SER A 137 0.44 -8.48 10.77
C SER A 137 0.32 -7.15 10.05
N LEU A 138 -0.08 -7.22 8.78
CA LEU A 138 -0.36 -6.04 7.97
C LEU A 138 -1.57 -5.27 8.50
N ASP A 139 -2.60 -6.00 8.95
CA ASP A 139 -3.76 -5.42 9.64
C ASP A 139 -3.35 -4.62 10.88
N GLY A 140 -2.51 -5.21 11.73
CA GLY A 140 -1.98 -4.54 12.93
C GLY A 140 -1.14 -3.31 12.59
N THR A 141 -0.34 -3.38 11.52
CA THR A 141 0.46 -2.27 11.00
C THR A 141 -0.44 -1.11 10.55
N VAL A 142 -1.49 -1.40 9.77
CA VAL A 142 -2.42 -0.38 9.27
C VAL A 142 -3.18 0.28 10.41
N LYS A 143 -3.72 -0.51 11.36
CA LYS A 143 -4.41 0.02 12.54
C LYS A 143 -3.51 0.90 13.39
N HIS A 144 -2.29 0.44 13.68
CA HIS A 144 -1.32 1.23 14.44
C HIS A 144 -0.99 2.57 13.77
N VAL A 145 -0.77 2.57 12.45
CA VAL A 145 -0.52 3.80 11.69
C VAL A 145 -1.70 4.76 11.77
N ILE A 146 -2.93 4.26 11.58
CA ILE A 146 -4.13 5.10 11.66
C ILE A 146 -4.25 5.68 13.07
N ASP A 147 -4.19 4.86 14.11
CA ASP A 147 -4.38 5.32 15.49
C ASP A 147 -3.27 6.29 15.94
N TYR A 148 -2.04 6.09 15.48
CA TYR A 148 -0.91 6.94 15.85
C TYR A 148 -0.96 8.32 15.18
N TYR A 149 -1.49 8.42 13.96
CA TYR A 149 -1.45 9.65 13.15
C TYR A 149 -2.82 10.33 12.95
N LYS A 150 -3.92 9.75 13.43
CA LYS A 150 -5.26 10.38 13.42
C LYS A 150 -5.31 11.60 14.34
#